data_AF-A0A931WR88-F1
#
_entry.id   AF-A0A931WR88-F1
#
_cell.length_a   1.000
_cell.length_b   1.000
_cell.length_c   1.000
_cell.angle_alpha   90.00
_cell.angle_beta   90.00
_cell.angle_gamma   90.00
#
_symmetry.space_group_name_H-M   'P 1'
#
loop_
_entity.id
_entity.type
_entity.pdbx_description
1 polymer ?
#
loop_
_entity_poly.entity_id
_entity_poly.type
_entity_poly.pdbx_seq_one_letter_code
_entity_poly.pdbx_strand_id
1 'polypeptide(L)'
;LELIDAFAGAANLASKVLDLFASTQQAESELAEITAEHTRKIERLDLLSFQNDEIQKADPKAGETQRVRGRLEVLANAGKLLDAAARGYESLYESEASVLSLIAQTQRSLRDAAQHDSRLQPILEQTETARISIQDIAYALRDYASQVDADPQELERVQTRLAELERLHRRYGPDLLDHLQKVRREMDSIGLTETKKEELHGKITVLRKEYSEAAASLSKKRRTASKKLETVVERELKSLAMPHARFTIQWTDVSPGRANGIDRPELLISANAGEEPRPLEKIASGGELSRVMLALRTVLAADRSHKTLVFDEVDAGIGGKAAETVGQKLKELSSRYQIFCVTHLAQIAAFADHQYRIEKLVSDGRSVTRVDRLTGETRIEELARMMSGSKVTEAARQHVKELLAGRERGTGHF
;
A
#
# COMPACT_ATOMS: atom_id res chain seq x y z
N LEU A 1 -10.90 16.90 18.51
CA LEU A 1 -9.67 17.33 17.82
C LEU A 1 -9.97 18.36 16.74
N GLU A 2 -10.78 18.06 15.71
CA GLU A 2 -11.14 19.03 14.65
C GLU A 2 -11.56 20.42 15.16
N LEU A 3 -12.41 20.48 16.19
CA LEU A 3 -12.85 21.75 16.78
C LEU A 3 -11.68 22.55 17.38
N ILE A 4 -10.75 21.86 18.04
CA ILE A 4 -9.55 22.48 18.63
C ILE A 4 -8.60 22.91 17.51
N ASP A 5 -8.47 22.11 16.45
CA ASP A 5 -7.63 22.45 15.28
C ASP A 5 -8.16 23.66 14.53
N ALA A 6 -9.49 23.78 14.37
CA ALA A 6 -10.12 24.95 13.80
C ALA A 6 -9.86 26.20 14.65
N PHE A 7 -10.09 26.11 15.96
CA PHE A 7 -9.81 27.21 16.90
C PHE A 7 -8.32 27.60 16.92
N ALA A 8 -7.43 26.62 16.79
CA ALA A 8 -5.98 26.82 16.78
C ALA A 8 -5.43 27.32 15.43
N GLY A 9 -6.24 27.32 14.35
CA GLY A 9 -5.73 27.52 12.99
C GLY A 9 -4.68 26.47 12.61
N ALA A 10 -4.90 25.21 12.99
CA ALA A 10 -3.95 24.10 12.84
C ALA A 10 -4.33 23.11 11.73
N ALA A 11 -5.36 23.39 10.93
CA ALA A 11 -5.85 22.51 9.87
C ALA A 11 -4.74 22.01 8.90
N ASN A 12 -3.85 22.90 8.46
CA ASN A 12 -2.75 22.52 7.56
C ASN A 12 -1.74 21.57 8.23
N LEU A 13 -1.45 21.77 9.53
CA LEU A 13 -0.58 20.85 10.27
C LEU A 13 -1.26 19.50 10.50
N ALA A 14 -2.57 19.50 10.80
CA ALA A 14 -3.35 18.28 10.94
C ALA A 14 -3.39 17.47 9.63
N SER A 15 -3.57 18.13 8.48
CA SER A 15 -3.48 17.49 7.16
C SER A 15 -2.10 16.90 6.92
N LYS A 16 -1.03 17.66 7.19
CA LYS A 16 0.35 17.17 7.02
C LYS A 16 0.62 15.91 7.86
N VAL A 17 0.14 15.88 9.12
CA VAL A 17 0.27 14.71 10.00
C VAL A 17 -0.49 13.50 9.44
N LEU A 18 -1.70 13.72 8.91
CA LEU A 18 -2.51 12.68 8.27
C LEU A 18 -1.79 12.10 7.04
N ASP A 19 -1.26 12.95 6.17
CA ASP A 19 -0.58 12.54 4.93
C ASP A 19 0.70 11.75 5.22
N LEU A 20 1.49 12.20 6.20
CA LEU A 20 2.70 11.50 6.66
C LEU A 20 2.37 10.14 7.29
N PHE A 21 1.30 10.07 8.09
CA PHE A 21 0.84 8.81 8.68
C PHE A 21 0.41 7.82 7.59
N ALA A 22 -0.40 8.27 6.63
CA ALA A 22 -0.85 7.44 5.51
C ALA A 22 0.33 6.95 4.65
N SER A 23 1.27 7.84 4.34
CA SER A 23 2.48 7.49 3.58
C SER A 23 3.37 6.48 4.32
N THR A 24 3.45 6.60 5.64
CA THR A 24 4.19 5.65 6.49
C THR A 24 3.52 4.27 6.47
N GLN A 25 2.20 4.21 6.68
CA GLN A 25 1.43 2.96 6.64
C GLN A 25 1.52 2.27 5.27
N GLN A 26 1.46 3.04 4.19
CA GLN A 26 1.61 2.50 2.84
C GLN A 26 3.00 1.88 2.63
N ALA A 27 4.07 2.58 3.03
CA ALA A 27 5.44 2.07 2.91
C ALA A 27 5.68 0.83 3.80
N GLU A 28 5.10 0.80 5.01
CA GLU A 28 5.14 -0.36 5.90
C GLU A 28 4.40 -1.57 5.31
N SER A 29 3.24 -1.35 4.68
CA SER A 29 2.50 -2.41 3.99
C SER A 29 3.28 -2.96 2.79
N GLU A 30 3.84 -2.10 1.95
CA GLU A 30 4.67 -2.51 0.81
C GLU A 30 5.90 -3.31 1.27
N LEU A 31 6.55 -2.88 2.35
CA LEU A 31 7.68 -3.61 2.94
C LEU A 31 7.26 -4.98 3.48
N ALA A 32 6.10 -5.08 4.13
CA ALA A 32 5.59 -6.34 4.66
C ALA A 32 5.28 -7.34 3.54
N GLU A 33 4.65 -6.88 2.46
CA GLU A 33 4.35 -7.69 1.27
C GLU A 33 5.64 -8.23 0.63
N ILE A 34 6.60 -7.34 0.36
CA ILE A 34 7.88 -7.72 -0.24
C ILE A 34 8.67 -8.66 0.68
N THR A 35 8.65 -8.42 1.99
CA THR A 35 9.35 -9.28 2.95
C THR A 35 8.75 -10.69 2.96
N ALA A 36 7.42 -10.81 2.95
CA ALA A 36 6.75 -12.11 2.90
C ALA A 36 7.07 -12.88 1.61
N GLU A 37 7.15 -12.19 0.47
CA GLU A 37 7.59 -12.78 -0.80
C GLU A 37 9.07 -13.18 -0.77
N HIS A 38 9.92 -12.32 -0.21
CA HIS A 38 11.37 -12.53 -0.15
C HIS A 38 11.75 -13.71 0.74
N THR A 39 11.11 -13.91 1.89
CA THR A 39 11.39 -15.06 2.77
C THR A 39 11.21 -16.38 2.04
N ARG A 40 10.18 -16.51 1.19
CA ARG A 40 9.98 -17.72 0.36
C ARG A 40 11.07 -17.91 -0.69
N LYS A 41 11.65 -16.81 -1.17
CA LYS A 41 12.71 -16.81 -2.19
C LYS A 41 14.11 -17.03 -1.61
N ILE A 42 14.38 -16.66 -0.36
CA ILE A 42 15.69 -16.90 0.29
C ILE A 42 16.01 -18.39 0.38
N GLU A 43 15.05 -19.22 0.82
CA GLU A 43 15.27 -20.68 0.88
C GLU A 43 15.59 -21.26 -0.50
N ARG A 44 15.05 -20.62 -1.55
CA ARG A 44 15.33 -20.97 -2.94
C ARG A 44 16.72 -20.49 -3.38
N LEU A 45 17.23 -19.38 -2.86
CA LEU A 45 18.52 -18.79 -3.22
C LEU A 45 19.69 -19.73 -2.92
N ASP A 46 19.69 -20.42 -1.78
CA ASP A 46 20.75 -21.38 -1.42
C ASP A 46 20.82 -22.53 -2.43
N LEU A 47 19.64 -23.07 -2.80
CA LEU A 47 19.54 -24.11 -3.81
C LEU A 47 19.99 -23.60 -5.19
N LEU A 48 19.56 -22.41 -5.60
CA LEU A 48 19.93 -21.81 -6.88
C LEU A 48 21.45 -21.55 -6.96
N SER A 49 22.04 -21.06 -5.87
CA SER A 49 23.49 -20.82 -5.78
C SER A 49 24.27 -22.12 -5.94
N PHE A 50 23.84 -23.20 -5.25
CA PHE A 50 24.43 -24.52 -5.40
C PHE A 50 24.34 -25.04 -6.85
N GLN A 51 23.18 -24.87 -7.51
CA GLN A 51 22.99 -25.27 -8.91
C GLN A 51 23.90 -24.50 -9.87
N ASN A 52 23.97 -23.17 -9.70
CA ASN A 52 24.84 -22.32 -10.50
C ASN A 52 26.30 -22.76 -10.35
N ASP A 53 26.77 -22.98 -9.12
CA ASP A 53 28.14 -23.39 -8.84
C ASP A 53 28.47 -24.78 -9.40
N GLU A 54 27.57 -25.75 -9.27
CA GLU A 54 27.78 -27.11 -9.79
C GLU A 54 27.92 -27.10 -11.33
N ILE A 55 27.04 -26.37 -12.03
CA ILE A 55 27.08 -26.29 -13.49
C ILE A 55 28.25 -25.44 -13.98
N GLN A 56 28.57 -24.32 -13.31
CA GLN A 56 29.71 -23.49 -13.67
C GLN A 56 31.05 -24.21 -13.52
N LYS A 57 31.23 -25.00 -12.44
CA LYS A 57 32.45 -25.79 -12.23
C LYS A 57 32.68 -26.80 -13.34
N ALA A 58 31.62 -27.38 -13.89
CA ALA A 58 31.71 -28.31 -15.01
C ALA A 58 31.93 -27.62 -16.37
N ASP A 59 31.72 -26.30 -16.46
CA ASP A 59 31.92 -25.48 -17.66
C ASP A 59 31.43 -26.12 -18.98
N PRO A 60 30.16 -26.56 -19.07
CA PRO A 60 29.65 -27.21 -20.27
C PRO A 60 29.62 -26.24 -21.45
N LYS A 61 29.96 -26.73 -22.65
CA LYS A 61 29.85 -25.95 -23.89
C LYS A 61 28.64 -26.34 -24.71
N ALA A 62 28.13 -25.41 -25.51
CA ALA A 62 27.03 -25.66 -26.42
C ALA A 62 27.38 -26.80 -27.40
N GLY A 63 26.50 -27.80 -27.51
CA GLY A 63 26.71 -28.97 -28.36
C GLY A 63 27.83 -29.92 -27.90
N GLU A 64 28.43 -29.70 -26.72
CA GLU A 64 29.57 -30.50 -26.25
C GLU A 64 29.22 -31.97 -26.09
N THR A 65 28.09 -32.29 -25.47
CA THR A 65 27.67 -33.68 -25.23
C THR A 65 27.56 -34.48 -26.51
N GLN A 66 27.01 -33.89 -27.57
CA GLN A 66 26.90 -34.57 -28.86
C GLN A 66 28.28 -34.81 -29.49
N ARG A 67 29.18 -33.82 -29.39
CA ARG A 67 30.56 -33.95 -29.85
C ARG A 67 31.34 -35.01 -29.07
N VAL A 68 31.21 -35.04 -27.75
CA VAL A 68 31.86 -36.02 -26.86
C VAL A 68 31.32 -37.43 -27.12
N ARG A 69 30.00 -37.60 -27.32
CA ARG A 69 29.40 -38.89 -27.71
C ARG A 69 29.95 -39.39 -29.04
N GLY A 70 29.98 -38.53 -30.07
CA GLY A 70 30.53 -38.91 -31.38
C GLY A 70 32.00 -39.30 -31.28
N ARG A 71 32.80 -38.58 -30.47
CA ARG A 71 34.21 -38.95 -30.23
C ARG A 71 34.34 -40.28 -29.48
N LEU A 72 33.49 -40.54 -28.48
CA LEU A 72 33.48 -41.80 -27.74
C LEU A 72 33.19 -43.00 -28.65
N GLU A 73 32.24 -42.86 -29.57
CA GLU A 73 31.88 -43.94 -30.51
C GLU A 73 33.06 -44.33 -31.40
N VAL A 74 33.83 -43.35 -31.88
CA VAL A 74 35.06 -43.58 -32.66
C VAL A 74 36.14 -44.24 -31.80
N LEU A 75 36.44 -43.69 -30.62
CA LEU A 75 37.50 -44.22 -29.73
C LEU A 75 37.18 -45.64 -29.24
N ALA A 76 35.93 -45.91 -28.86
CA ALA A 76 35.50 -47.24 -28.40
C ALA A 76 35.60 -48.32 -29.49
N ASN A 77 35.57 -47.91 -30.76
CA ASN A 77 35.71 -48.80 -31.91
C ASN A 77 37.06 -48.64 -32.64
N ALA A 78 38.02 -47.87 -32.07
CA ALA A 78 39.27 -47.52 -32.74
C ALA A 78 40.02 -48.74 -33.28
N GLY A 79 40.15 -49.81 -32.48
CA GLY A 79 40.78 -51.06 -32.91
C GLY A 79 40.11 -51.69 -34.13
N LYS A 80 38.76 -51.80 -34.14
CA LYS A 80 38.02 -52.35 -35.29
C LYS A 80 38.16 -51.48 -36.53
N LEU A 81 38.19 -50.16 -36.36
CA LEU A 81 38.33 -49.19 -37.44
C LEU A 81 39.73 -49.25 -38.05
N LEU A 82 40.77 -49.32 -37.21
CA LEU A 82 42.17 -49.52 -37.62
C LEU A 82 42.36 -50.85 -38.35
N ASP A 83 41.82 -51.95 -37.81
CA ASP A 83 41.90 -53.28 -38.43
C ASP A 83 41.18 -53.34 -39.79
N ALA A 84 40.05 -52.64 -39.94
CA ALA A 84 39.34 -52.54 -41.22
C ALA A 84 40.12 -51.72 -42.24
N ALA A 85 40.69 -50.59 -41.84
CA ALA A 85 41.50 -49.73 -42.69
C ALA A 85 42.80 -50.42 -43.14
N ALA A 86 43.49 -51.09 -42.21
CA ALA A 86 44.72 -51.84 -42.50
C ALA A 86 44.46 -52.98 -43.50
N ARG A 87 43.45 -53.83 -43.26
CA ARG A 87 43.09 -54.91 -44.19
C ARG A 87 42.66 -54.40 -45.56
N GLY A 88 41.95 -53.27 -45.61
CA GLY A 88 41.56 -52.64 -46.87
C GLY A 88 42.78 -52.11 -47.62
N TYR A 89 43.71 -51.44 -46.95
CA TYR A 89 44.97 -50.97 -47.54
C TYR A 89 45.83 -52.12 -48.06
N GLU A 90 45.95 -53.20 -47.28
CA GLU A 90 46.69 -54.40 -47.65
C GLU A 90 46.12 -55.05 -48.91
N SER A 91 44.79 -55.23 -48.94
CA SER A 91 44.08 -55.86 -50.07
C SER A 91 44.13 -55.02 -51.36
N LEU A 92 44.12 -53.69 -51.23
CA LEU A 92 44.10 -52.79 -52.38
C LEU A 92 45.50 -52.48 -52.92
N TYR A 93 46.52 -52.34 -52.06
CA TYR A 93 47.84 -51.82 -52.46
C TYR A 93 49.05 -52.62 -51.92
N GLU A 94 49.10 -52.97 -50.63
CA GLU A 94 50.35 -53.46 -50.00
C GLU A 94 50.75 -54.89 -50.40
N SER A 95 49.77 -55.76 -50.66
CA SER A 95 50.03 -57.16 -51.02
C SER A 95 50.51 -57.34 -52.46
N GLU A 96 51.36 -58.36 -52.70
CA GLU A 96 51.78 -58.75 -54.06
C GLU A 96 50.59 -59.18 -54.94
N ALA A 97 49.56 -59.76 -54.32
CA ALA A 97 48.31 -60.15 -54.97
C ALA A 97 47.20 -59.10 -54.81
N SER A 98 47.55 -57.84 -54.52
CA SER A 98 46.58 -56.76 -54.36
C SER A 98 45.79 -56.48 -55.64
N VAL A 99 44.64 -55.83 -55.47
CA VAL A 99 43.78 -55.41 -56.60
C VAL A 99 44.59 -54.55 -57.59
N LEU A 100 45.44 -53.64 -57.11
CA LEU A 100 46.27 -52.80 -57.99
C LEU A 100 47.33 -53.60 -58.75
N SER A 101 47.93 -54.62 -58.13
CA SER A 101 48.86 -55.53 -58.81
C SER A 101 48.17 -56.33 -59.92
N LEU A 102 46.96 -56.82 -59.67
CA LEU A 102 46.15 -57.57 -60.65
C LEU A 102 45.67 -56.67 -61.80
N ILE A 103 45.27 -55.43 -61.50
CA ILE A 103 44.93 -54.44 -62.52
C ILE A 103 46.15 -54.11 -63.36
N ALA A 104 47.33 -53.90 -62.76
CA ALA A 104 48.56 -53.63 -63.50
C ALA A 104 48.95 -54.80 -64.43
N GLN A 105 48.73 -56.05 -64.01
CA GLN A 105 48.92 -57.23 -64.87
C GLN A 105 47.91 -57.27 -66.03
N THR A 106 46.65 -56.96 -65.74
CA THR A 106 45.59 -56.87 -66.75
C THR A 106 45.91 -55.78 -67.77
N GLN A 107 46.39 -54.62 -67.33
CA GLN A 107 46.81 -53.52 -68.20
C GLN A 107 47.97 -53.90 -69.11
N ARG A 108 48.98 -54.64 -68.61
CA ARG A 108 50.06 -55.15 -69.46
C ARG A 108 49.51 -56.04 -70.58
N SER A 109 48.62 -56.97 -70.23
CA SER A 109 48.00 -57.90 -71.18
C SER A 109 47.11 -57.17 -72.21
N LEU A 110 46.30 -56.21 -71.76
CA LEU A 110 45.47 -55.37 -72.62
C LEU A 110 46.29 -54.47 -73.54
N ARG A 111 47.41 -53.92 -73.04
CA ARG A 111 48.32 -53.09 -73.83
C ARG A 111 48.98 -53.88 -74.94
N ASP A 112 49.40 -55.11 -74.66
CA ASP A 112 49.98 -56.01 -75.67
C ASP A 112 48.91 -56.39 -76.72
N ALA A 113 47.69 -56.76 -76.29
CA ALA A 113 46.60 -57.09 -77.20
C ALA A 113 46.11 -55.90 -78.03
N ALA A 114 46.13 -54.68 -77.48
CA ALA A 114 45.75 -53.46 -78.18
C ALA A 114 46.72 -53.10 -79.33
N GLN A 115 47.92 -53.70 -79.39
CA GLN A 115 48.80 -53.62 -80.57
C GLN A 115 48.23 -54.37 -81.78
N HIS A 116 47.32 -55.30 -81.54
CA HIS A 116 46.70 -56.14 -82.57
C HIS A 116 45.24 -55.77 -82.90
N ASP A 117 44.48 -55.24 -81.92
CA ASP A 117 43.10 -54.75 -82.12
C ASP A 117 42.87 -53.40 -81.40
N SER A 118 42.66 -52.34 -82.18
CA SER A 118 42.48 -50.99 -81.65
C SER A 118 41.19 -50.79 -80.85
N ARG A 119 40.21 -51.70 -80.96
CA ARG A 119 38.99 -51.68 -80.13
C ARG A 119 39.26 -51.88 -78.63
N LEU A 120 40.44 -52.37 -78.28
CA LEU A 120 40.88 -52.55 -76.89
C LEU A 120 41.41 -51.26 -76.24
N GLN A 121 41.73 -50.20 -77.01
CA GLN A 121 42.28 -48.96 -76.45
C GLN A 121 41.33 -48.25 -75.46
N PRO A 122 40.03 -48.05 -75.78
CA PRO A 122 39.08 -47.46 -74.82
C PRO A 122 38.95 -48.29 -73.52
N ILE A 123 39.09 -49.62 -73.61
CA ILE A 123 39.04 -50.52 -72.44
C ILE A 123 40.30 -50.36 -71.58
N LEU A 124 41.47 -50.19 -72.20
CA LEU A 124 42.73 -49.92 -71.50
C LEU A 124 42.69 -48.57 -70.76
N GLU A 125 42.16 -47.52 -71.40
CA GLU A 125 41.98 -46.19 -70.78
C GLU A 125 41.01 -46.23 -69.58
N GLN A 126 39.89 -46.96 -69.72
CA GLN A 126 38.96 -47.19 -68.60
C GLN A 126 39.63 -47.97 -67.46
N THR A 127 40.48 -48.94 -67.78
CA THR A 127 41.21 -49.73 -66.78
C THR A 127 42.22 -48.87 -66.01
N GLU A 128 42.91 -47.93 -66.68
CA GLU A 128 43.79 -46.94 -66.02
C GLU A 128 43.01 -46.00 -65.10
N THR A 129 41.83 -45.55 -65.53
CA THR A 129 40.95 -44.73 -64.69
C THR A 129 40.53 -45.48 -63.41
N ALA A 130 40.15 -46.75 -63.54
CA ALA A 130 39.82 -47.59 -62.39
C ALA A 130 41.03 -47.82 -61.46
N ARG A 131 42.23 -48.02 -62.02
CA ARG A 131 43.48 -48.15 -61.26
C ARG A 131 43.73 -46.93 -60.37
N ILE A 132 43.64 -45.73 -60.94
CA ILE A 132 43.86 -44.48 -60.21
C ILE A 132 42.83 -44.35 -59.08
N SER A 133 41.55 -44.59 -59.37
CA SER A 133 40.49 -44.50 -58.34
C SER A 133 40.70 -45.48 -57.18
N ILE A 134 41.13 -46.71 -57.44
CA ILE A 134 41.43 -47.70 -56.40
C ILE A 134 42.68 -47.29 -55.59
N GLN A 135 43.68 -46.71 -56.25
CA GLN A 135 44.87 -46.18 -55.58
C GLN A 135 44.53 -45.05 -54.61
N ASP A 136 43.66 -44.13 -55.01
CA ASP A 136 43.18 -43.04 -54.15
C ASP A 136 42.43 -43.58 -52.93
N ILE A 137 41.58 -44.60 -53.10
CA ILE A 137 40.88 -45.26 -51.99
C ILE A 137 41.87 -45.91 -51.02
N ALA A 138 42.89 -46.61 -51.52
CA ALA A 138 43.91 -47.22 -50.67
C ALA A 138 44.64 -46.15 -49.83
N TYR A 139 45.09 -45.06 -50.47
CA TYR A 139 45.74 -43.97 -49.75
C TYR A 139 44.81 -43.28 -48.74
N ALA A 140 43.53 -43.11 -49.06
CA ALA A 140 42.54 -42.61 -48.12
C ALA A 140 42.39 -43.51 -46.87
N LEU A 141 42.44 -44.85 -47.03
CA LEU A 141 42.39 -45.79 -45.90
C LEU A 141 43.65 -45.70 -45.02
N ARG A 142 44.83 -45.58 -45.63
CA ARG A 142 46.09 -45.37 -44.90
C ARG A 142 46.06 -44.05 -44.12
N ASP A 143 45.65 -42.98 -44.78
CA ASP A 143 45.60 -41.65 -44.18
C ASP A 143 44.55 -41.62 -43.05
N TYR A 144 43.39 -42.27 -43.24
CA TYR A 144 42.40 -42.46 -42.18
C TYR A 144 42.97 -43.20 -40.97
N ALA A 145 43.68 -44.32 -41.18
CA ALA A 145 44.29 -45.08 -40.08
C ALA A 145 45.27 -44.24 -39.25
N SER A 146 46.00 -43.31 -39.90
CA SER A 146 46.90 -42.39 -39.19
C SER A 146 46.20 -41.32 -38.35
N GLN A 147 44.89 -41.09 -38.57
CA GLN A 147 44.09 -40.09 -37.84
C GLN A 147 43.26 -40.70 -36.70
N VAL A 148 43.07 -42.02 -36.69
CA VAL A 148 42.32 -42.71 -35.63
C VAL A 148 43.24 -42.88 -34.41
N ASP A 149 42.89 -42.15 -33.35
CA ASP A 149 43.54 -42.27 -32.05
C ASP A 149 43.01 -43.50 -31.30
N ALA A 150 43.92 -44.34 -30.81
CA ALA A 150 43.61 -45.54 -30.04
C ALA A 150 44.15 -45.48 -28.61
N ASP A 151 44.51 -44.28 -28.12
CA ASP A 151 45.01 -44.09 -26.75
C ASP A 151 43.93 -44.44 -25.69
N PRO A 152 44.18 -45.45 -24.84
CA PRO A 152 43.28 -45.80 -23.74
C PRO A 152 43.02 -44.64 -22.76
N GLN A 153 43.99 -43.74 -22.55
CA GLN A 153 43.85 -42.60 -21.64
C GLN A 153 42.86 -41.57 -22.18
N GLU A 154 42.87 -41.34 -23.49
CA GLU A 154 41.90 -40.46 -24.16
C GLU A 154 40.48 -41.05 -24.13
N LEU A 155 40.34 -42.37 -24.29
CA LEU A 155 39.06 -43.05 -24.12
C LEU A 155 38.49 -42.85 -22.71
N GLU A 156 39.29 -43.07 -21.66
CA GLU A 156 38.88 -42.86 -20.26
C GLU A 156 38.51 -41.40 -19.98
N ARG A 157 39.28 -40.44 -20.51
CA ARG A 157 39.01 -39.00 -20.39
C ARG A 157 37.67 -38.61 -21.01
N VAL A 158 37.39 -39.09 -22.22
CA VAL A 158 36.13 -38.84 -22.94
C VAL A 158 34.95 -39.50 -22.23
N GLN A 159 35.11 -40.73 -21.72
CA GLN A 159 34.10 -41.41 -20.91
C GLN A 159 33.77 -40.65 -19.62
N THR A 160 34.80 -40.21 -18.90
CA THR A 160 34.65 -39.44 -17.65
C THR A 160 33.92 -38.12 -17.91
N ARG A 161 34.32 -37.39 -18.96
CA ARG A 161 33.66 -36.14 -19.35
C ARG A 161 32.20 -36.37 -19.75
N LEU A 162 31.91 -37.42 -20.50
CA LEU A 162 30.53 -37.75 -20.87
C LEU A 162 29.68 -38.09 -19.64
N ALA A 163 30.21 -38.89 -18.71
CA ALA A 163 29.52 -39.27 -17.49
C ALA A 163 29.20 -38.05 -16.60
N GLU A 164 30.15 -37.10 -16.49
CA GLU A 164 29.94 -35.82 -15.80
C GLU A 164 28.78 -35.03 -16.43
N LEU A 165 28.83 -34.83 -17.76
CA LEU A 165 27.78 -34.11 -18.48
C LEU A 165 26.43 -34.81 -18.33
N GLU A 166 26.35 -36.14 -18.45
CA GLU A 166 25.09 -36.89 -18.30
C GLU A 166 24.53 -36.87 -16.88
N ARG A 167 25.38 -36.77 -15.86
CA ARG A 167 24.95 -36.54 -14.48
C ARG A 167 24.26 -35.18 -14.35
N LEU A 168 24.83 -34.14 -14.94
CA LEU A 168 24.27 -32.79 -14.92
C LEU A 168 22.95 -32.73 -15.71
N HIS A 169 22.89 -33.34 -16.90
CA HIS A 169 21.65 -33.37 -17.69
C HIS A 169 20.50 -34.09 -16.96
N ARG A 170 20.81 -35.16 -16.21
CA ARG A 170 19.80 -35.83 -15.37
C ARG A 170 19.28 -34.97 -14.23
N ARG A 171 20.13 -34.10 -13.66
CA ARG A 171 19.76 -33.22 -12.55
C ARG A 171 19.04 -31.95 -13.00
N TYR A 172 19.44 -31.36 -14.12
CA TYR A 172 19.04 -30.00 -14.53
C TYR A 172 18.33 -29.92 -15.87
N GLY A 173 18.22 -31.04 -16.59
CA GLY A 173 17.57 -31.12 -17.88
C GLY A 173 18.54 -31.06 -19.07
N PRO A 174 18.02 -31.15 -20.30
CA PRO A 174 18.82 -31.34 -21.51
C PRO A 174 19.62 -30.12 -21.95
N ASP A 175 19.25 -28.91 -21.51
CA ASP A 175 19.96 -27.66 -21.84
C ASP A 175 20.50 -26.99 -20.57
N LEU A 176 21.75 -27.33 -20.23
CA LEU A 176 22.43 -26.82 -19.04
C LEU A 176 22.68 -25.31 -19.12
N LEU A 177 22.88 -24.75 -20.32
CA LEU A 177 23.18 -23.33 -20.50
C LEU A 177 21.92 -22.47 -20.33
N ASP A 178 20.79 -22.91 -20.88
CA ASP A 178 19.49 -22.28 -20.65
C ASP A 178 19.10 -22.36 -19.16
N HIS A 179 19.29 -23.53 -18.52
CA HIS A 179 19.03 -23.68 -17.09
C HIS A 179 19.89 -22.71 -16.26
N LEU A 180 21.18 -22.62 -16.55
CA LEU A 180 22.09 -21.69 -15.86
C LEU A 180 21.68 -20.22 -16.07
N GLN A 181 21.21 -19.85 -17.27
CA GLN A 181 20.69 -18.50 -17.51
C GLN A 181 19.42 -18.21 -16.68
N LYS A 182 18.50 -19.18 -16.58
CA LYS A 182 17.29 -19.06 -15.75
C LYS A 182 17.63 -18.91 -14.27
N VAL A 183 18.53 -19.75 -13.76
CA VAL A 183 19.00 -19.70 -12.37
C VAL A 183 19.58 -18.32 -12.05
N ARG A 184 20.47 -17.79 -12.90
CA ARG A 184 21.06 -16.45 -12.68
C ARG A 184 20.03 -15.34 -12.67
N ARG A 185 19.09 -15.33 -13.62
CA ARG A 185 18.01 -14.34 -13.65
C ARG A 185 17.15 -14.38 -12.38
N GLU A 186 16.86 -15.58 -11.88
CA GLU A 186 16.11 -15.76 -10.64
C GLU A 186 16.90 -15.23 -9.44
N MET A 187 18.19 -15.58 -9.34
CA MET A 187 19.10 -15.04 -8.30
C MET A 187 19.18 -13.51 -8.34
N ASP A 188 19.35 -12.90 -9.51
CA ASP A 188 19.39 -11.45 -9.70
C ASP A 188 18.09 -10.78 -9.22
N SER A 189 16.93 -11.40 -9.52
CA SER A 189 15.63 -10.88 -9.07
C SER A 189 15.48 -10.89 -7.55
N ILE A 190 16.09 -11.87 -6.86
CA ILE A 190 16.12 -11.95 -5.40
C ILE A 190 17.00 -10.83 -4.85
N GLY A 191 18.19 -10.62 -5.43
CA GLY A 191 19.09 -9.52 -5.05
C GLY A 191 18.43 -8.14 -5.16
N LEU A 192 17.73 -7.86 -6.26
CA LEU A 192 16.97 -6.61 -6.46
C LEU A 192 15.89 -6.39 -5.39
N THR A 193 15.31 -7.49 -4.90
CA THR A 193 14.27 -7.43 -3.85
C THR A 193 14.87 -6.96 -2.52
N GLU A 194 16.10 -7.37 -2.18
CA GLU A 194 16.77 -6.92 -0.97
C GLU A 194 17.11 -5.42 -1.04
N THR A 195 17.63 -4.94 -2.17
CA THR A 195 17.87 -3.49 -2.37
C THR A 195 16.59 -2.68 -2.20
N LYS A 196 15.47 -3.14 -2.75
CA LYS A 196 14.17 -2.46 -2.59
C LYS A 196 13.70 -2.45 -1.13
N LYS A 197 13.96 -3.51 -0.36
CA LYS A 197 13.65 -3.55 1.08
C LYS A 197 14.48 -2.52 1.86
N GLU A 198 15.76 -2.38 1.54
CA GLU A 198 16.64 -1.38 2.17
C GLU A 198 16.16 0.05 1.87
N GLU A 199 15.80 0.34 0.61
CA GLU A 199 15.22 1.63 0.21
C GLU A 199 13.93 1.94 0.98
N LEU A 200 13.01 0.97 1.11
CA LEU A 200 11.77 1.13 1.86
C LEU A 200 12.02 1.35 3.36
N HIS A 201 12.98 0.65 3.98
CA HIS A 201 13.38 0.90 5.37
C HIS A 201 13.90 2.33 5.56
N GLY A 202 14.75 2.81 4.64
CA GLY A 202 15.24 4.19 4.64
C GLY A 202 14.09 5.19 4.56
N LYS A 203 13.16 4.98 3.62
CA LYS A 203 11.96 5.81 3.44
C LYS A 203 11.07 5.83 4.68
N ILE A 204 10.78 4.67 5.28
CA ILE A 204 9.97 4.57 6.52
C ILE A 204 10.64 5.33 7.66
N THR A 205 11.97 5.22 7.79
CA THR A 205 12.71 5.92 8.84
C THR A 205 12.58 7.45 8.71
N VAL A 206 12.71 7.97 7.48
CA VAL A 206 12.52 9.39 7.18
C VAL A 206 11.06 9.82 7.47
N LEU A 207 10.08 9.09 6.94
CA LEU A 207 8.66 9.40 7.13
C LEU A 207 8.24 9.39 8.61
N ARG A 208 8.72 8.42 9.41
CA ARG A 208 8.45 8.36 10.84
C ARG A 208 9.06 9.55 11.59
N LYS A 209 10.27 9.98 11.21
CA LYS A 209 10.90 11.17 11.78
C LYS A 209 10.09 12.43 11.45
N GLU A 210 9.73 12.63 10.19
CA GLU A 210 8.92 13.76 9.75
C GLU A 210 7.54 13.76 10.42
N TYR A 211 6.91 12.59 10.55
CA TYR A 211 5.65 12.41 11.28
C TYR A 211 5.80 12.85 12.74
N SER A 212 6.84 12.38 13.43
CA SER A 212 7.09 12.71 14.85
C SER A 212 7.27 14.22 15.05
N GLU A 213 8.06 14.87 14.20
CA GLU A 213 8.28 16.32 14.25
C GLU A 213 6.98 17.11 13.98
N ALA A 214 6.23 16.71 12.95
CA ALA A 214 4.95 17.34 12.61
C ALA A 214 3.90 17.14 13.71
N ALA A 215 3.81 15.93 14.28
CA ALA A 215 2.87 15.60 15.34
C ALA A 215 3.22 16.34 16.65
N ALA A 216 4.49 16.48 17.00
CA ALA A 216 4.94 17.28 18.15
C ALA A 216 4.60 18.77 17.97
N SER A 217 4.80 19.32 16.76
CA SER A 217 4.43 20.70 16.43
C SER A 217 2.91 20.92 16.52
N LEU A 218 2.12 19.98 15.99
CA LEU A 218 0.66 20.00 16.08
C LEU A 218 0.19 19.92 17.54
N SER A 219 0.76 19.02 18.34
CA SER A 219 0.46 18.87 19.76
C SER A 219 0.74 20.16 20.54
N LYS A 220 1.90 20.78 20.35
CA LYS A 220 2.25 22.06 20.97
C LYS A 220 1.22 23.14 20.61
N LYS A 221 0.86 23.26 19.33
CA LYS A 221 -0.12 24.25 18.86
C LYS A 221 -1.51 24.02 19.46
N ARG A 222 -1.96 22.77 19.53
CA ARG A 222 -3.22 22.37 20.17
C ARG A 222 -3.25 22.74 21.65
N ARG A 223 -2.20 22.40 22.41
CA ARG A 223 -2.12 22.68 23.85
C ARG A 223 -2.06 24.18 24.14
N THR A 224 -1.31 24.96 23.37
CA THR A 224 -1.28 26.42 23.49
C THR A 224 -2.63 27.04 23.18
N ALA A 225 -3.30 26.62 22.11
CA ALA A 225 -4.63 27.10 21.76
C ALA A 225 -5.68 26.68 22.80
N SER A 226 -5.54 25.51 23.40
CA SER A 226 -6.44 25.02 24.44
C SER A 226 -6.48 25.94 25.66
N LYS A 227 -5.35 26.49 26.09
CA LYS A 227 -5.34 27.46 27.21
C LYS A 227 -6.15 28.72 26.92
N LYS A 228 -6.10 29.19 25.67
CA LYS A 228 -6.96 30.31 25.22
C LYS A 228 -8.42 29.89 25.15
N LEU A 229 -8.70 28.70 24.61
CA LEU A 229 -10.05 28.15 24.51
C LEU A 229 -10.67 27.98 25.90
N GLU A 230 -9.93 27.45 26.88
CA GLU A 230 -10.34 27.32 28.28
C GLU A 230 -10.83 28.66 28.84
N THR A 231 -10.02 29.71 28.68
CA THR A 231 -10.35 31.05 29.19
C THR A 231 -11.58 31.65 28.51
N VAL A 232 -11.74 31.46 27.20
CA VAL A 232 -12.88 32.00 26.44
C VAL A 232 -14.17 31.26 26.81
N VAL A 233 -14.12 29.94 26.93
CA VAL A 233 -15.28 29.12 27.33
C VAL A 233 -15.70 29.47 28.77
N GLU A 234 -14.77 29.59 29.71
CA GLU A 234 -15.09 29.99 31.08
C GLU A 234 -15.75 31.37 31.15
N ARG A 235 -15.31 32.32 30.32
CA ARG A 235 -15.96 33.65 30.23
C ARG A 235 -17.39 33.54 29.73
N GLU A 236 -17.64 32.72 28.71
CA GLU A 236 -18.99 32.48 28.20
C GLU A 236 -19.87 31.80 29.25
N LEU A 237 -19.36 30.79 29.97
CA LEU A 237 -20.08 30.11 31.06
C LEU A 237 -20.48 31.07 32.18
N LYS A 238 -19.60 32.00 32.56
CA LYS A 238 -19.92 33.06 33.54
C LYS A 238 -21.11 33.91 33.10
N SER A 239 -21.21 34.22 31.81
CA SER A 239 -22.35 34.99 31.26
C SER A 239 -23.67 34.18 31.29
N LEU A 240 -23.58 32.85 31.24
CA LEU A 240 -24.71 31.91 31.26
C LEU A 240 -25.05 31.43 32.69
N ALA A 241 -24.92 32.31 33.68
CA ALA A 241 -25.24 32.03 35.09
C ALA A 241 -24.43 30.90 35.75
N MET A 242 -23.23 30.62 35.24
CA MET A 242 -22.30 29.65 35.84
C MET A 242 -21.00 30.36 36.29
N PRO A 243 -21.08 31.28 37.27
CA PRO A 243 -19.96 32.18 37.63
C PRO A 243 -18.71 31.45 38.15
N HIS A 244 -18.91 30.26 38.70
CA HIS A 244 -17.85 29.44 39.30
C HIS A 244 -17.45 28.25 38.43
N ALA A 245 -18.01 28.13 37.22
CA ALA A 245 -17.67 27.00 36.36
C ALA A 245 -16.22 27.08 35.88
N ARG A 246 -15.54 25.94 35.86
CA ARG A 246 -14.21 25.79 35.29
C ARG A 246 -14.23 24.81 34.16
N PHE A 247 -13.55 25.14 33.07
CA PHE A 247 -13.45 24.29 31.88
C PHE A 247 -11.99 24.04 31.55
N THR A 248 -11.60 22.77 31.51
CA THR A 248 -10.21 22.35 31.31
C THR A 248 -10.14 21.31 30.22
N ILE A 249 -9.10 21.36 29.39
CA ILE A 249 -8.81 20.33 28.40
C ILE A 249 -7.62 19.53 28.89
N GLN A 250 -7.86 18.29 29.32
CA GLN A 250 -6.82 17.36 29.68
C GLN A 250 -6.29 16.65 28.43
N TRP A 251 -4.97 16.56 28.30
CA TRP A 251 -4.32 15.93 27.16
C TRP A 251 -3.60 14.66 27.59
N THR A 252 -3.81 13.57 26.86
CA THR A 252 -3.05 12.33 27.00
C THR A 252 -2.24 12.07 25.73
N ASP A 253 -0.96 11.72 25.89
CA ASP A 253 -0.11 11.31 24.78
C ASP A 253 -0.50 9.91 24.29
N VAL A 254 -0.54 9.73 22.97
CA VAL A 254 -0.89 8.47 22.32
C VAL A 254 0.36 7.91 21.64
N SER A 255 0.75 6.69 22.04
CA SER A 255 1.86 5.94 21.44
C SER A 255 1.43 4.50 21.15
N PRO A 256 1.64 3.98 19.93
CA PRO A 256 2.13 4.69 18.75
C PRO A 256 1.15 5.79 18.31
N GLY A 257 1.67 6.81 17.61
CA GLY A 257 0.86 7.90 17.07
C GLY A 257 -0.20 7.41 16.08
N ARG A 258 -1.22 8.24 15.82
CA ARG A 258 -2.36 7.94 14.94
C ARG A 258 -2.42 8.92 13.76
N ALA A 259 -3.35 8.65 12.83
CA ALA A 259 -3.66 9.52 11.71
C ALA A 259 -3.96 10.99 12.09
N ASN A 260 -4.49 11.22 13.29
CA ASN A 260 -4.80 12.56 13.81
C ASN A 260 -3.75 13.12 14.80
N GLY A 261 -2.57 12.49 14.86
CA GLY A 261 -1.43 12.87 15.69
C GLY A 261 -1.27 12.03 16.96
N ILE A 262 -0.62 12.64 17.95
CA ILE A 262 -0.21 11.99 19.21
C ILE A 262 -1.06 12.42 20.41
N ASP A 263 -2.15 13.14 20.17
CA ASP A 263 -2.94 13.74 21.24
C ASP A 263 -4.32 13.10 21.39
N ARG A 264 -4.73 12.85 22.63
CA ARG A 264 -6.11 12.55 23.01
C ARG A 264 -6.62 13.62 23.99
N PRO A 265 -7.52 14.53 23.57
CA PRO A 265 -8.13 15.49 24.48
C PRO A 265 -9.31 14.88 25.23
N GLU A 266 -9.46 15.26 26.49
CA GLU A 266 -10.65 15.04 27.30
C GLU A 266 -11.15 16.40 27.81
N LEU A 267 -12.42 16.71 27.55
CA LEU A 267 -13.03 17.96 27.96
C LEU A 267 -13.63 17.78 29.36
N LEU A 268 -13.08 18.52 30.33
CA LEU A 268 -13.47 18.45 31.73
C LEU A 268 -14.17 19.74 32.15
N ILE A 269 -15.16 19.62 33.02
CA ILE A 269 -15.88 20.75 33.59
C ILE A 269 -16.22 20.52 35.06
N SER A 270 -16.22 21.60 35.83
CA SER A 270 -16.96 21.68 37.09
C SER A 270 -17.91 22.87 37.04
N ALA A 271 -19.14 22.70 37.55
CA ALA A 271 -20.17 23.74 37.54
C ALA A 271 -20.05 24.66 38.78
N ASN A 272 -19.62 24.09 39.90
CA ASN A 272 -19.60 24.75 41.21
C ASN A 272 -18.17 25.01 41.71
N ALA A 273 -18.05 26.02 42.58
CA ALA A 273 -16.80 26.30 43.27
C ALA A 273 -16.39 25.14 44.18
N GLY A 274 -15.13 24.72 44.12
CA GLY A 274 -14.59 23.67 44.98
C GLY A 274 -14.79 22.24 44.46
N GLU A 275 -15.48 22.05 43.35
CA GLU A 275 -15.59 20.75 42.68
C GLU A 275 -14.43 20.52 41.69
N GLU A 276 -13.89 19.31 41.70
CA GLU A 276 -12.92 18.84 40.70
C GLU A 276 -13.58 18.71 39.32
N PRO A 277 -12.96 19.22 38.24
CA PRO A 277 -13.47 19.05 36.88
C PRO A 277 -13.62 17.57 36.49
N ARG A 278 -14.77 17.22 35.92
CA ARG A 278 -15.10 15.86 35.46
C ARG A 278 -15.44 15.86 33.96
N PRO A 279 -15.37 14.71 33.28
CA PRO A 279 -15.82 14.61 31.89
C PRO A 279 -17.23 15.18 31.71
N LEU A 280 -17.48 15.87 30.59
CA LEU A 280 -18.78 16.51 30.27
C LEU A 280 -19.99 15.57 30.43
N GLU A 281 -19.81 14.28 30.14
CA GLU A 281 -20.84 13.25 30.28
C GLU A 281 -21.27 12.98 31.73
N LYS A 282 -20.47 13.41 32.72
CA LYS A 282 -20.74 13.22 34.16
C LYS A 282 -21.34 14.46 34.84
N ILE A 283 -21.74 15.48 34.08
CA ILE A 283 -22.47 16.62 34.63
C ILE A 283 -23.83 16.13 35.17
N ALA A 284 -24.16 16.54 36.39
CA ALA A 284 -25.33 16.03 37.10
C ALA A 284 -26.67 16.64 36.65
N SER A 285 -26.67 17.86 36.10
CA SER A 285 -27.88 18.59 35.69
C SER A 285 -27.98 18.76 34.18
N GLY A 286 -29.11 18.36 33.59
CA GLY A 286 -29.39 18.51 32.16
C GLY A 286 -29.29 19.96 31.67
N GLY A 287 -29.83 20.90 32.45
CA GLY A 287 -29.76 22.32 32.11
C GLY A 287 -28.35 22.92 32.17
N GLU A 288 -27.50 22.45 33.09
CA GLU A 288 -26.08 22.85 33.12
C GLU A 288 -25.37 22.36 31.86
N LEU A 289 -25.56 21.10 31.49
CA LEU A 289 -24.98 20.55 30.25
C LEU A 289 -25.45 21.32 29.03
N SER A 290 -26.74 21.66 28.93
CA SER A 290 -27.28 22.47 27.82
C SER A 290 -26.65 23.85 27.74
N ARG A 291 -26.44 24.53 28.87
CA ARG A 291 -25.73 25.83 28.91
C ARG A 291 -24.26 25.70 28.54
N VAL A 292 -23.60 24.62 28.95
CA VAL A 292 -22.21 24.33 28.59
C VAL A 292 -22.06 24.08 27.10
N MET A 293 -22.98 23.31 26.52
CA MET A 293 -23.02 23.09 25.07
C MET A 293 -23.32 24.37 24.32
N LEU A 294 -24.17 25.26 24.84
CA LEU A 294 -24.42 26.59 24.28
C LEU A 294 -23.13 27.42 24.26
N ALA A 295 -22.43 27.52 25.40
CA ALA A 295 -21.15 28.22 25.48
C ALA A 295 -20.12 27.67 24.46
N LEU A 296 -19.95 26.34 24.43
CA LEU A 296 -19.03 25.70 23.50
C LEU A 296 -19.39 25.97 22.05
N ARG A 297 -20.68 25.96 21.67
CA ARG A 297 -21.13 26.23 20.30
C ARG A 297 -20.97 27.68 19.91
N THR A 298 -21.12 28.61 20.84
CA THR A 298 -20.85 30.04 20.61
C THR A 298 -19.37 30.29 20.39
N VAL A 299 -18.48 29.68 21.18
CA VAL A 299 -17.02 29.87 21.07
C VAL A 299 -16.41 29.13 19.88
N LEU A 300 -16.76 27.85 19.73
CA LEU A 300 -16.19 26.95 18.72
C LEU A 300 -16.92 27.05 17.38
N ALA A 301 -17.55 28.20 17.10
CA ALA A 301 -18.40 28.39 15.95
C ALA A 301 -17.59 28.29 14.65
N ALA A 302 -17.34 27.05 14.22
CA ALA A 302 -16.80 26.70 12.93
C ALA A 302 -17.82 27.05 11.84
N ASP A 303 -17.34 27.27 10.62
CA ASP A 303 -18.14 27.40 9.38
C ASP A 303 -18.90 26.11 9.08
N ARG A 304 -19.93 25.82 9.88
CA ARG A 304 -20.90 24.76 9.64
C ARG A 304 -22.27 25.40 9.57
N SER A 305 -22.50 26.17 8.51
CA SER A 305 -23.83 26.65 8.17
C SER A 305 -24.79 25.46 7.98
N HIS A 306 -26.07 25.66 8.33
CA HIS A 306 -27.19 24.74 8.05
C HIS A 306 -27.33 23.47 8.90
N LYS A 307 -26.80 23.43 10.13
CA LYS A 307 -27.17 22.37 11.10
C LYS A 307 -28.30 22.83 12.02
N THR A 308 -29.17 21.89 12.41
CA THR A 308 -30.20 22.10 13.42
C THR A 308 -29.69 21.68 14.80
N LEU A 309 -29.88 22.54 15.80
CA LEU A 309 -29.55 22.29 17.20
C LEU A 309 -30.83 22.31 18.04
N VAL A 310 -30.94 21.39 19.00
CA VAL A 310 -32.02 21.35 19.97
C VAL A 310 -31.42 21.58 21.35
N PHE A 311 -31.90 22.61 22.03
CA PHE A 311 -31.57 22.88 23.42
C PHE A 311 -32.81 22.60 24.25
N ASP A 312 -32.68 21.64 25.16
CA ASP A 312 -33.70 21.30 26.16
C ASP A 312 -33.19 21.73 27.54
N GLU A 313 -34.09 22.18 28.41
CA GLU A 313 -33.79 22.62 29.78
C GLU A 313 -32.68 23.68 29.93
N VAL A 314 -32.33 24.43 28.87
CA VAL A 314 -31.28 25.47 28.94
C VAL A 314 -31.64 26.57 29.95
N ASP A 315 -32.93 26.69 30.25
CA ASP A 315 -33.55 27.62 31.19
C ASP A 315 -33.73 27.05 32.62
N ALA A 316 -33.31 25.80 32.87
CA ALA A 316 -33.45 25.19 34.18
C ALA A 316 -32.55 25.84 35.24
N GLY A 317 -33.15 26.24 36.36
CA GLY A 317 -32.44 26.82 37.49
C GLY A 317 -31.94 28.25 37.28
N ILE A 318 -32.39 28.95 36.23
CA ILE A 318 -32.02 30.35 35.96
C ILE A 318 -33.26 31.26 35.87
N GLY A 319 -33.05 32.56 36.02
CA GLY A 319 -34.11 33.56 35.93
C GLY A 319 -33.59 34.99 35.77
N GLY A 320 -34.48 35.93 35.48
CA GLY A 320 -34.14 37.34 35.32
C GLY A 320 -33.07 37.58 34.25
N LYS A 321 -32.01 38.33 34.61
CA LYS A 321 -30.92 38.70 33.70
C LYS A 321 -30.20 37.49 33.10
N ALA A 322 -30.07 36.39 33.84
CA ALA A 322 -29.45 35.17 33.35
C ALA A 322 -30.23 34.55 32.18
N ALA A 323 -31.55 34.50 32.29
CA ALA A 323 -32.43 33.99 31.25
C ALA A 323 -32.41 34.88 29.99
N GLU A 324 -32.33 36.19 30.18
CA GLU A 324 -32.16 37.14 29.08
C GLU A 324 -30.85 36.91 28.32
N THR A 325 -29.72 36.73 29.03
CA THR A 325 -28.43 36.41 28.40
C THR A 325 -28.48 35.10 27.62
N VAL A 326 -29.13 34.05 28.15
CA VAL A 326 -29.35 32.79 27.41
C VAL A 326 -30.13 33.04 26.13
N GLY A 327 -31.22 33.81 26.19
CA GLY A 327 -32.01 34.19 25.03
C GLY A 327 -31.20 34.95 23.97
N GLN A 328 -30.36 35.90 24.39
CA GLN A 328 -29.45 36.63 23.50
C GLN A 328 -28.44 35.68 22.83
N LYS A 329 -27.85 34.75 23.58
CA LYS A 329 -26.86 33.79 23.05
C LYS A 329 -27.48 32.79 22.07
N LEU A 330 -28.69 32.31 22.36
CA LEU A 330 -29.45 31.50 21.40
C LEU A 330 -29.75 32.31 20.13
N LYS A 331 -30.10 33.60 20.25
CA LYS A 331 -30.32 34.46 19.09
C LYS A 331 -29.04 34.69 18.28
N GLU A 332 -27.91 34.93 18.93
CA GLU A 332 -26.60 35.05 18.29
C GLU A 332 -26.30 33.78 17.47
N LEU A 333 -26.44 32.61 18.10
CA LEU A 333 -26.19 31.32 17.47
C LEU A 333 -27.18 31.01 16.33
N SER A 334 -28.40 31.54 16.38
CA SER A 334 -29.43 31.35 15.34
C SER A 334 -29.05 31.92 13.97
N SER A 335 -28.09 32.85 13.92
CA SER A 335 -27.55 33.36 12.66
C SER A 335 -26.81 32.30 11.83
N ARG A 336 -26.35 31.22 12.48
CA ARG A 336 -25.55 30.15 11.86
C ARG A 336 -26.25 28.79 11.86
N TYR A 337 -27.13 28.57 12.85
CA TYR A 337 -27.83 27.30 13.09
C TYR A 337 -29.33 27.51 13.16
N GLN A 338 -30.11 26.51 12.74
CA GLN A 338 -31.52 26.47 13.12
C GLN A 338 -31.62 25.96 14.56
N ILE A 339 -32.25 26.72 15.45
CA ILE A 339 -32.32 26.37 16.86
C ILE A 339 -33.76 26.10 17.29
N PHE A 340 -33.99 24.94 17.89
CA PHE A 340 -35.18 24.64 18.67
C PHE A 340 -34.83 24.74 20.15
N CYS A 341 -35.59 25.55 20.89
CA CYS A 341 -35.47 25.69 22.33
C CYS A 341 -36.86 25.49 22.93
N VAL A 342 -37.00 24.53 23.84
CA VAL A 342 -38.19 24.41 24.68
C VAL A 342 -37.91 25.26 25.93
N THR A 343 -38.80 26.20 26.24
CA THR A 343 -38.61 27.09 27.39
C THR A 343 -39.94 27.51 28.00
N HIS A 344 -39.91 27.75 29.31
CA HIS A 344 -41.00 28.33 30.07
C HIS A 344 -40.74 29.80 30.45
N LEU A 345 -39.58 30.35 30.11
CA LEU A 345 -39.19 31.72 30.44
C LEU A 345 -39.49 32.68 29.28
N ALA A 346 -40.32 33.69 29.55
CA ALA A 346 -40.67 34.73 28.57
C ALA A 346 -39.43 35.47 28.06
N GLN A 347 -38.42 35.64 28.94
CA GLN A 347 -37.14 36.28 28.64
C GLN A 347 -36.38 35.57 27.52
N ILE A 348 -36.50 34.24 27.41
CA ILE A 348 -35.86 33.47 26.33
C ILE A 348 -36.75 33.46 25.09
N ALA A 349 -38.05 33.19 25.27
CA ALA A 349 -39.02 33.12 24.17
C ALA A 349 -39.13 34.43 23.37
N ALA A 350 -38.91 35.58 24.00
CA ALA A 350 -38.90 36.90 23.34
C ALA A 350 -37.80 37.03 22.25
N PHE A 351 -36.68 36.32 22.39
CA PHE A 351 -35.60 36.35 21.41
C PHE A 351 -35.83 35.44 20.20
N ALA A 352 -36.80 34.52 20.24
CA ALA A 352 -37.06 33.61 19.14
C ALA A 352 -37.56 34.34 17.88
N ASP A 353 -37.13 33.90 16.69
CA ASP A 353 -37.67 34.39 15.42
C ASP A 353 -39.09 33.88 15.16
N HIS A 354 -39.36 32.67 15.62
CA HIS A 354 -40.66 32.02 15.55
C HIS A 354 -41.00 31.45 16.93
N GLN A 355 -42.19 31.75 17.42
CA GLN A 355 -42.68 31.26 18.70
C GLN A 355 -43.83 30.30 18.45
N TYR A 356 -43.75 29.12 19.06
CA TYR A 356 -44.79 28.11 19.02
C TYR A 356 -45.25 27.85 20.45
N ARG A 357 -46.56 27.78 20.64
CA ARG A 357 -47.19 27.40 21.91
C ARG A 357 -47.63 25.95 21.83
N ILE A 358 -47.31 25.18 22.86
CA ILE A 358 -47.69 23.77 22.98
C ILE A 358 -48.76 23.68 24.06
N GLU A 359 -49.93 23.19 23.71
CA GLU A 359 -51.05 23.00 24.64
C GLU A 359 -51.54 21.55 24.61
N LYS A 360 -51.85 20.98 25.79
CA LYS A 360 -52.54 19.69 25.89
C LYS A 360 -54.04 19.93 25.96
N LEU A 361 -54.77 19.39 25.01
CA LEU A 361 -56.22 19.42 24.93
C LEU A 361 -56.76 18.00 25.15
N VAL A 362 -57.99 17.86 25.64
CA VAL A 362 -58.69 16.58 25.67
C VAL A 362 -59.69 16.57 24.51
N SER A 363 -59.54 15.63 23.58
CA SER A 363 -60.48 15.38 22.48
C SER A 363 -60.89 13.91 22.52
N ASP A 364 -62.20 13.63 22.51
CA ASP A 364 -62.74 12.27 22.54
C ASP A 364 -62.19 11.38 23.67
N GLY A 365 -62.01 11.98 24.85
CA GLY A 365 -61.46 11.30 26.03
C GLY A 365 -59.96 10.98 25.98
N ARG A 366 -59.23 11.47 24.96
CA ARG A 366 -57.77 11.32 24.84
C ARG A 366 -57.07 12.67 24.89
N SER A 367 -55.92 12.71 25.57
CA SER A 367 -55.04 13.89 25.56
C SER A 367 -54.35 14.00 24.20
N VAL A 368 -54.59 15.10 23.49
CA VAL A 368 -53.94 15.47 22.24
C VAL A 368 -53.08 16.72 22.45
N THR A 369 -51.89 16.75 21.86
CA THR A 369 -51.00 17.92 21.91
C THR A 369 -51.23 18.78 20.67
N ARG A 370 -51.61 20.04 20.87
CA ARG A 370 -51.76 21.05 19.82
C ARG A 370 -50.58 22.00 19.84
N VAL A 371 -50.09 22.37 18.66
CA VAL A 371 -48.98 23.31 18.48
C VAL A 371 -49.45 24.45 17.60
N ASP A 372 -49.47 25.67 18.15
CA ASP A 372 -49.90 26.87 17.42
C ASP A 372 -48.73 27.85 17.25
N ARG A 373 -48.55 28.39 16.04
CA ARG A 373 -47.58 29.45 15.79
C ARG A 373 -48.17 30.79 16.24
N LEU A 374 -47.43 31.51 17.08
CA LEU A 374 -47.84 32.81 17.61
C LEU A 374 -47.24 33.96 16.81
N THR A 375 -48.05 34.97 16.49
CA THR A 375 -47.65 36.17 15.74
C THR A 375 -48.36 37.43 16.25
N GLY A 376 -47.74 38.60 16.07
CA GLY A 376 -48.31 39.89 16.47
C GLY A 376 -48.82 39.90 17.92
N GLU A 377 -50.07 40.32 18.12
CA GLU A 377 -50.71 40.41 19.44
C GLU A 377 -50.79 39.06 20.17
N THR A 378 -51.04 37.95 19.47
CA THR A 378 -51.11 36.62 20.12
C THR A 378 -49.79 36.20 20.76
N ARG A 379 -48.67 36.69 20.21
CA ARG A 379 -47.34 36.50 20.79
C ARG A 379 -47.15 37.36 22.05
N ILE A 380 -47.59 38.61 22.02
CA ILE A 380 -47.50 39.53 23.16
C ILE A 380 -48.31 39.00 24.34
N GLU A 381 -49.54 38.56 24.09
CA GLU A 381 -50.41 37.95 25.10
C GLU A 381 -49.78 36.72 25.74
N GLU A 382 -49.19 35.82 24.94
CA GLU A 382 -48.55 34.62 25.49
C GLU A 382 -47.32 34.95 26.33
N LEU A 383 -46.44 35.85 25.85
CA LEU A 383 -45.27 36.28 26.64
C LEU A 383 -45.71 36.97 27.93
N ALA A 384 -46.77 37.78 27.90
CA ALA A 384 -47.30 38.43 29.08
C ALA A 384 -47.89 37.40 30.06
N ARG A 385 -48.60 36.38 29.56
CA ARG A 385 -49.09 35.23 30.34
C ARG A 385 -47.94 34.44 30.98
N MET A 386 -46.85 34.21 30.24
CA MET A 386 -45.65 33.55 30.78
C MET A 386 -45.01 34.36 31.93
N MET A 387 -45.14 35.69 31.93
CA MET A 387 -44.60 36.56 32.99
C MET A 387 -45.54 36.76 34.18
N SER A 388 -46.84 36.96 33.95
CA SER A 388 -47.80 37.34 35.00
C SER A 388 -48.74 36.20 35.43
N GLY A 389 -48.64 35.03 34.81
CA GLY A 389 -49.48 33.87 35.09
C GLY A 389 -50.87 33.96 34.43
N SER A 390 -51.91 33.50 35.12
CA SER A 390 -53.25 33.34 34.56
C SER A 390 -54.00 34.65 34.28
N LYS A 391 -53.60 35.77 34.90
CA LYS A 391 -54.21 37.08 34.67
C LYS A 391 -53.20 38.01 33.99
N VAL A 392 -53.39 38.24 32.69
CA VAL A 392 -52.57 39.19 31.92
C VAL A 392 -52.98 40.62 32.28
N THR A 393 -52.04 41.41 32.78
CA THR A 393 -52.23 42.82 33.12
C THR A 393 -51.68 43.73 32.03
N GLU A 394 -52.16 44.98 31.96
CA GLU A 394 -51.64 45.95 30.99
C GLU A 394 -50.17 46.28 31.23
N ALA A 395 -49.74 46.29 32.51
CA ALA A 395 -48.34 46.43 32.87
C ALA A 395 -47.46 45.30 32.32
N ALA A 396 -47.96 44.05 32.34
CA ALA A 396 -47.24 42.90 31.77
C ALA A 396 -47.11 43.02 30.24
N ARG A 397 -48.18 43.44 29.54
CA ARG A 397 -48.13 43.71 28.09
C ARG A 397 -47.10 44.78 27.76
N GLN A 398 -47.08 45.86 28.54
CA GLN A 398 -46.14 46.96 28.34
C GLN A 398 -44.69 46.49 28.52
N HIS A 399 -44.41 45.70 29.55
CA HIS A 399 -43.08 45.14 29.79
C HIS A 399 -42.63 44.21 28.64
N VAL A 400 -43.54 43.38 28.09
CA VAL A 400 -43.24 42.54 26.92
C VAL A 400 -42.95 43.37 25.68
N LYS A 401 -43.72 44.44 25.42
CA LYS A 401 -43.47 45.36 24.31
C LYS A 401 -42.07 46.00 24.43
N GLU A 402 -41.67 46.38 25.63
CA GLU A 402 -40.33 46.91 25.91
C GLU A 402 -39.24 45.86 25.68
N LEU A 403 -39.44 44.61 26.13
CA LEU A 403 -38.51 43.50 25.91
C LEU A 403 -38.32 43.20 24.41
N LEU A 404 -39.42 43.15 23.65
CA LEU A 404 -39.38 42.94 22.20
C LEU A 404 -38.73 44.13 21.46
N ALA A 405 -38.95 45.36 21.90
CA ALA A 405 -38.30 46.55 21.33
C ALA A 405 -36.80 46.66 21.72
N GLY A 406 -36.43 46.14 22.89
CA GLY A 406 -35.04 46.07 23.35
C GLY A 406 -34.19 45.10 22.51
N ARG A 407 -34.80 44.01 22.05
CA ARG A 407 -34.18 43.04 21.11
C ARG A 407 -33.69 43.70 19.83
N GLU A 408 -34.49 44.58 19.22
CA GLU A 408 -34.16 45.23 17.94
C GLU A 408 -32.98 46.20 18.07
N ARG A 409 -32.85 46.86 19.22
CA ARG A 409 -31.75 47.79 19.51
C ARG A 409 -30.42 47.08 19.80
N GLY A 410 -30.45 45.90 20.41
CA GLY A 410 -29.25 45.10 20.71
C GLY A 410 -28.58 44.46 19.49
N THR A 411 -29.28 44.38 18.35
CA THR A 411 -28.75 43.79 17.11
C THR A 411 -27.97 44.76 16.22
N GLY A 412 -27.84 46.04 16.60
CA GLY A 412 -27.30 47.11 15.76
C GLY A 412 -25.85 47.56 16.03
N HIS A 413 -25.12 46.93 16.95
CA HIS A 413 -23.71 47.23 17.20
C HIS A 413 -22.91 45.95 17.28
N PHE A 414 -22.45 45.44 16.14
CA PHE A 414 -21.17 44.73 15.98
C PHE A 414 -20.76 44.72 14.51
#